data_AF-A0A8D9AV37-F1
#
_entry.id   AF-A0A8D9AV37-F1
#
_cell.length_a   1.000
_cell.length_b   1.000
_cell.length_c   1.000
_cell.angle_alpha   90.00
_cell.angle_beta   90.00
_cell.angle_gamma   90.00
#
_symmetry.space_group_name_H-M   'P 1'
#
loop_
_entity.id
_entity.type
_entity.pdbx_description
1 polymer ?
#
loop_
_entity_poly.entity_id
_entity_poly.type
_entity_poly.pdbx_seq_one_letter_code
_entity_poly.pdbx_strand_id
1 'polypeptide(L)'
;MSWTLVWCLWALILTTTVLGNPDAKRLSDDLLSNYNKLVRPVVNTTDVLRVCIKLKLSQLIDVNLKNQIMTTNLWVEQSWYDYKLRWEPKEYGGVHMLHVPSDHIWRPDIVLYNNADGNFEVTLATKATIYYQGLVEWKPPAIYKSSCEIDVEYFPFDEQTCVLKFGSWTYDGFKVDLRHMDEKTGSNIVEVGVDLSEFYMSVEWDILEVPAVRNEKFYTFQPRSVNLIRTCEWP
;
A
#
# COMPACT_ATOMS: atom_id res chain seq x y z
N MET A 1 4.94 -66.16 -10.65
CA MET A 1 4.97 -65.54 -9.30
C MET A 1 6.02 -64.41 -9.18
N SER A 2 6.24 -63.55 -10.18
CA SER A 2 7.28 -62.49 -10.07
C SER A 2 6.87 -61.08 -10.52
N TRP A 3 5.62 -60.85 -10.95
CA TRP A 3 5.17 -59.53 -11.42
C TRP A 3 4.42 -58.72 -10.35
N THR A 4 3.90 -59.37 -9.30
CA THR A 4 3.15 -58.72 -8.22
C THR A 4 4.06 -57.93 -7.25
N LEU A 5 5.27 -58.41 -7.01
CA LEU A 5 6.25 -57.73 -6.14
C LEU A 5 6.81 -56.45 -6.77
N VAL A 6 6.96 -56.41 -8.10
CA VAL A 6 7.48 -55.23 -8.81
C VAL A 6 6.45 -54.09 -8.83
N TRP A 7 5.16 -54.43 -8.95
CA TRP A 7 4.07 -53.44 -8.86
C TRP A 7 3.92 -52.84 -7.45
N CYS A 8 4.10 -53.64 -6.39
CA CYS A 8 4.09 -53.11 -5.02
C CYS A 8 5.27 -52.18 -4.74
N LEU A 9 6.45 -52.43 -5.32
CA LEU A 9 7.62 -51.56 -5.17
C LEU A 9 7.45 -50.23 -5.93
N TRP A 10 6.80 -50.23 -7.10
CA TRP A 10 6.47 -48.98 -7.81
C TRP A 10 5.36 -48.18 -7.11
N ALA A 11 4.39 -48.84 -6.46
CA ALA A 11 3.37 -48.17 -5.67
C ALA A 11 3.93 -47.50 -4.40
N LEU A 12 4.97 -48.07 -3.79
CA LEU A 12 5.65 -47.52 -2.61
C LEU A 12 6.59 -46.34 -2.94
N ILE A 13 7.06 -46.22 -4.18
CA ILE A 13 7.90 -45.09 -4.62
C ILE A 13 7.03 -43.86 -4.95
N LEU A 14 5.73 -44.04 -5.21
CA LEU A 14 4.78 -42.95 -5.53
C LEU A 14 4.13 -42.31 -4.29
N THR A 15 4.42 -42.76 -3.07
CA THR A 15 3.99 -42.06 -1.84
C THR A 15 5.13 -41.23 -1.27
N THR A 16 5.76 -40.39 -2.09
CA THR A 16 6.40 -39.18 -1.56
C THR A 16 5.29 -38.30 -1.02
N THR A 17 5.05 -38.40 0.28
CA THR A 17 4.20 -37.46 1.01
C THR A 17 4.75 -36.06 0.73
N VAL A 18 3.98 -35.26 0.01
CA VAL A 18 4.29 -33.85 -0.16
C VAL A 18 4.12 -33.22 1.22
N LEU A 19 5.21 -33.14 1.98
CA LEU A 19 5.27 -32.37 3.21
C LEU A 19 5.16 -30.89 2.81
N GLY A 20 3.93 -30.37 2.83
CA GLY A 20 3.71 -28.93 2.74
C GLY A 20 4.52 -28.23 3.83
N ASN A 21 5.11 -27.07 3.54
CA ASN A 21 6.03 -26.36 4.43
C ASN A 21 5.41 -26.14 5.83
N PRO A 22 5.75 -26.98 6.83
CA PRO A 22 5.10 -26.93 8.14
C PRO A 22 5.59 -25.72 8.95
N ASP A 23 6.80 -25.23 8.64
CA ASP A 23 7.43 -24.11 9.33
C ASP A 23 6.74 -22.79 9.02
N ALA A 24 6.32 -22.56 7.77
CA ALA A 24 5.58 -21.36 7.40
C ALA A 24 4.20 -21.29 8.08
N LYS A 25 3.54 -22.44 8.23
CA LYS A 25 2.27 -22.52 8.97
C LYS A 25 2.48 -22.22 10.46
N ARG A 26 3.46 -22.89 11.08
CA ARG A 26 3.82 -22.67 12.48
C ARG A 26 4.17 -21.20 12.75
N LEU A 27 4.98 -20.59 11.90
CA LEU A 27 5.32 -19.16 11.98
C LEU A 27 4.08 -18.26 11.92
N SER A 28 3.17 -18.52 10.98
CA SER A 28 1.94 -17.75 10.84
C SER A 28 1.06 -17.84 12.07
N ASP A 29 0.92 -19.05 12.64
CA ASP A 29 0.10 -19.28 13.83
C ASP A 29 0.73 -18.61 15.08
N ASP A 30 2.06 -18.70 15.23
CA ASP A 30 2.80 -18.07 16.32
C ASP A 30 2.69 -16.53 16.28
N LEU A 31 2.88 -15.92 15.10
CA LEU A 31 2.85 -14.46 14.95
C LEU A 31 1.45 -13.87 15.11
N LEU A 32 0.41 -14.52 14.58
CA LEU A 32 -0.92 -13.93 14.48
C LEU A 32 -1.84 -14.26 15.67
N SER A 33 -1.57 -15.31 16.44
CA SER A 33 -2.44 -15.76 17.54
C SER A 33 -2.66 -14.70 18.63
N ASN A 34 -1.65 -13.88 18.94
CA ASN A 34 -1.71 -12.82 19.94
C ASN A 34 -1.60 -11.40 19.35
N TYR A 35 -1.80 -11.28 18.03
CA TYR A 35 -1.65 -10.02 17.35
C TYR A 35 -2.94 -9.20 17.39
N ASN A 36 -2.88 -8.00 17.96
CA ASN A 36 -4.01 -7.07 17.98
C ASN A 36 -3.86 -6.03 16.85
N LYS A 37 -4.61 -6.23 15.76
CA LYS A 37 -4.63 -5.36 14.58
C LYS A 37 -5.19 -3.95 14.80
N LEU A 38 -5.86 -3.69 15.91
CA LEU A 38 -6.43 -2.37 16.21
C LEU A 38 -5.40 -1.42 16.84
N VAL A 39 -4.26 -1.95 17.29
CA VAL A 39 -3.24 -1.18 18.00
C VAL A 39 -2.08 -0.86 17.07
N ARG A 40 -1.74 0.42 16.98
CA ARG A 40 -0.57 0.90 16.22
C ARG A 40 0.70 0.20 16.71
N PRO A 41 1.51 -0.39 15.80
CA PRO A 41 2.66 -1.21 16.16
C PRO A 41 3.91 -0.36 16.48
N VAL A 42 3.88 0.34 17.61
CA VAL A 42 5.03 1.08 18.16
C VAL A 42 5.43 0.52 19.52
N VAL A 43 6.73 0.59 19.84
CA VAL A 43 7.26 0.13 21.13
C VAL A 43 6.83 1.08 22.24
N ASN A 44 7.08 2.38 22.06
CA ASN A 44 6.57 3.41 22.96
C ASN A 44 5.41 4.17 22.30
N THR A 45 4.44 4.61 23.11
CA THR A 45 3.29 5.38 22.62
C THR A 45 3.67 6.75 22.06
N THR A 46 4.81 7.30 22.48
CA THR A 46 5.38 8.55 22.00
C THR A 46 6.06 8.44 20.65
N ASP A 47 6.36 7.22 20.19
CA ASP A 47 7.10 7.03 18.95
C ASP A 47 6.19 7.26 17.74
N VAL A 48 6.79 7.84 16.70
CA VAL A 48 6.11 8.08 15.42
C VAL A 48 6.30 6.86 14.53
N LEU A 49 5.21 6.34 13.99
CA LEU A 49 5.28 5.28 13.00
C LEU A 49 5.47 5.91 11.62
N ARG A 50 6.60 5.62 10.97
CA ARG A 50 6.84 6.05 9.59
C ARG A 50 6.16 5.07 8.63
N VAL A 51 5.31 5.61 7.77
CA VAL A 51 4.65 4.87 6.69
C VAL A 51 5.14 5.46 5.37
N CYS A 52 5.83 4.66 4.57
CA CYS A 52 6.27 5.06 3.26
C CYS A 52 5.20 4.69 2.23
N ILE A 53 4.89 5.63 1.33
CA ILE A 53 3.93 5.46 0.25
C ILE A 53 4.60 5.72 -1.10
N LYS A 54 4.20 4.95 -2.10
CA LYS A 54 4.53 5.17 -3.51
C LYS A 54 3.33 4.81 -4.36
N LEU A 55 3.04 5.63 -5.35
CA LEU A 55 1.96 5.36 -6.29
C LEU A 55 2.54 4.79 -7.57
N LYS A 56 1.85 3.81 -8.14
CA LYS A 56 2.16 3.30 -9.47
C LYS A 56 0.91 3.37 -10.31
N LEU A 57 0.97 4.10 -11.42
CA LEU A 57 -0.17 4.30 -12.31
C LEU A 57 -0.22 3.19 -13.34
N SER A 58 -1.29 2.40 -13.32
CA SER A 58 -1.55 1.41 -14.35
C SER A 58 -2.26 2.02 -15.54
N GLN A 59 -3.27 2.85 -15.30
CA GLN A 59 -4.06 3.44 -16.38
C GLN A 59 -4.75 4.73 -15.92
N LEU A 60 -4.77 5.74 -16.80
CA LEU A 60 -5.70 6.85 -16.74
C LEU A 60 -6.98 6.41 -17.49
N ILE A 61 -8.06 6.16 -16.74
CA ILE A 61 -9.28 5.56 -17.29
C ILE A 61 -10.11 6.62 -18.04
N ASP A 62 -10.36 7.74 -17.39
CA ASP A 62 -11.22 8.81 -17.91
C ASP A 62 -10.95 10.14 -17.18
N VAL A 63 -11.05 11.24 -17.90
CA VAL A 63 -11.04 12.61 -17.35
C VAL A 63 -12.35 13.28 -17.76
N ASN A 64 -13.31 13.29 -16.84
CA ASN A 64 -14.62 13.86 -17.11
C ASN A 64 -14.60 15.37 -16.89
N LEU A 65 -14.36 16.13 -17.97
CA LEU A 65 -14.28 17.60 -17.95
C LEU A 65 -15.56 18.25 -17.40
N LYS A 66 -16.74 17.67 -17.69
CA LYS A 66 -18.03 18.21 -17.24
C LYS A 66 -18.26 18.05 -15.74
N ASN A 67 -17.92 16.87 -15.22
CA ASN A 67 -18.11 16.55 -13.81
C ASN A 67 -16.89 16.92 -12.95
N GLN A 68 -15.78 17.34 -13.57
CA GLN A 68 -14.52 17.68 -12.90
C GLN A 68 -13.96 16.49 -12.09
N ILE A 69 -14.00 15.30 -12.69
CA ILE A 69 -13.57 14.05 -12.06
C ILE A 69 -12.54 13.35 -12.93
N MET A 70 -11.38 13.06 -12.35
CA MET A 70 -10.37 12.19 -12.93
C MET A 70 -10.48 10.79 -12.33
N THR A 71 -10.54 9.76 -13.18
CA THR A 71 -10.59 8.35 -12.79
C THR A 71 -9.28 7.66 -13.15
N THR A 72 -8.57 7.15 -12.15
CA THR A 72 -7.28 6.48 -12.30
C THR A 72 -7.28 5.08 -11.70
N ASN A 73 -6.57 4.15 -12.33
CA ASN A 73 -6.26 2.84 -11.78
C ASN A 73 -4.83 2.85 -11.23
N LEU A 74 -4.71 2.79 -9.91
CA LEU A 74 -3.45 2.94 -9.19
C LEU A 74 -3.17 1.70 -8.34
N TRP A 75 -1.88 1.35 -8.24
CA TRP A 75 -1.37 0.56 -7.14
C TRP A 75 -0.84 1.53 -6.08
N VAL A 76 -1.32 1.35 -4.85
CA VAL A 76 -0.86 2.15 -3.71
C VAL A 76 0.11 1.31 -2.92
N GLU A 77 1.41 1.46 -3.18
CA GLU A 77 2.43 0.74 -2.44
C GLU A 77 2.65 1.41 -1.09
N GLN A 78 2.51 0.63 -0.03
CA GLN A 78 2.66 1.08 1.34
C GLN A 78 3.66 0.18 2.04
N SER A 79 4.59 0.79 2.78
CA SER A 79 5.53 0.05 3.62
C SER A 79 5.70 0.68 4.98
N TRP A 80 5.75 -0.16 6.01
CA TRP A 80 5.97 0.26 7.39
C TRP A 80 6.68 -0.85 8.16
N TYR A 81 7.23 -0.52 9.31
CA TYR A 81 7.85 -1.49 10.21
C TYR A 81 6.92 -1.82 11.37
N ASP A 82 6.73 -3.11 11.62
CA ASP A 82 6.03 -3.63 12.79
C ASP A 82 7.01 -4.44 13.65
N TYR A 83 7.16 -4.04 14.92
CA TYR A 83 8.07 -4.69 15.84
C TYR A 83 7.58 -6.08 16.31
N LYS A 84 6.26 -6.34 16.27
CA LYS A 84 5.67 -7.62 16.68
C LYS A 84 5.76 -8.69 15.60
N LEU A 85 5.92 -8.29 14.34
CA LEU A 85 5.99 -9.18 13.18
C LEU A 85 7.45 -9.52 12.81
N ARG A 86 8.32 -9.65 13.81
CA ARG A 86 9.74 -9.99 13.65
C ARG A 86 9.98 -11.44 14.07
N TRP A 87 10.81 -12.15 13.34
CA TRP A 87 11.23 -13.51 13.69
C TRP A 87 12.65 -13.79 13.20
N GLU A 88 13.26 -14.83 13.75
CA GLU A 88 14.56 -15.32 13.30
C GLU A 88 14.36 -16.43 12.25
N PRO A 89 14.81 -16.28 10.99
CA PRO A 89 14.61 -17.28 9.95
C PRO A 89 15.16 -18.67 10.32
N LYS A 90 16.21 -18.73 11.14
CA LYS A 90 16.83 -19.99 11.58
C LYS A 90 15.90 -20.87 12.41
N GLU A 91 14.93 -20.29 13.13
CA GLU A 91 13.98 -21.03 13.98
C GLU A 91 12.80 -21.62 13.18
N TYR A 92 12.57 -21.10 11.98
CA TYR A 92 11.43 -21.41 11.12
C TYR A 92 11.87 -21.92 9.75
N GLY A 93 12.88 -22.79 9.70
CA GLY A 93 13.27 -23.48 8.46
C GLY A 93 13.81 -22.58 7.34
N GLY A 94 14.31 -21.38 7.67
CA GLY A 94 14.84 -20.41 6.70
C GLY A 94 13.76 -19.53 6.03
N VAL A 95 12.56 -19.44 6.61
CA VAL A 95 11.51 -18.56 6.07
C VAL A 95 11.91 -17.09 6.26
N HIS A 96 12.16 -16.38 5.17
CA HIS A 96 12.52 -14.95 5.19
C HIS A 96 11.34 -14.00 4.96
N MET A 97 10.25 -14.51 4.36
CA MET A 97 9.06 -13.74 4.04
C MET A 97 7.80 -14.58 4.22
N LEU A 98 6.71 -13.92 4.60
CA LEU A 98 5.40 -14.54 4.82
C LEU A 98 4.30 -13.69 4.16
N HIS A 99 3.37 -14.34 3.47
CA HIS A 99 2.19 -13.66 2.91
C HIS A 99 0.98 -13.86 3.82
N VAL A 100 0.43 -12.76 4.32
CA VAL A 100 -0.70 -12.77 5.26
C VAL A 100 -1.84 -11.91 4.69
N PRO A 101 -3.11 -12.31 4.86
CA PRO A 101 -4.24 -11.43 4.56
C PRO A 101 -4.09 -10.09 5.29
N SER A 102 -4.21 -8.97 4.57
CA SER A 102 -4.00 -7.64 5.15
C SER A 102 -4.99 -7.31 6.28
N ASP A 103 -6.15 -7.95 6.32
CA ASP A 103 -7.17 -7.74 7.36
C ASP A 103 -6.86 -8.40 8.71
N HIS A 104 -5.81 -9.22 8.78
CA HIS A 104 -5.34 -9.85 10.02
C HIS A 104 -4.22 -9.05 10.71
N ILE A 105 -3.66 -8.06 10.04
CA ILE A 105 -2.58 -7.21 10.57
C ILE A 105 -3.05 -5.77 10.73
N TRP A 106 -2.30 -4.96 11.49
CA TRP A 106 -2.55 -3.53 11.55
C TRP A 106 -2.15 -2.93 10.19
N ARG A 107 -2.98 -2.02 9.70
CA ARG A 107 -2.77 -1.31 8.43
C ARG A 107 -3.05 0.18 8.65
N PRO A 108 -2.24 1.09 8.08
CA PRO A 108 -2.54 2.52 8.13
C PRO A 108 -3.81 2.84 7.33
N ASP A 109 -4.58 3.80 7.82
CA ASP A 109 -5.83 4.28 7.24
C ASP A 109 -5.60 5.42 6.23
N ILE A 110 -4.88 5.11 5.16
CA ILE A 110 -4.57 6.08 4.11
C ILE A 110 -5.78 6.23 3.18
N VAL A 111 -6.26 7.48 3.04
CA VAL A 111 -7.43 7.83 2.24
C VAL A 111 -7.11 8.94 1.24
N LEU A 112 -7.89 8.99 0.16
CA LEU A 112 -7.91 10.10 -0.78
C LEU A 112 -8.87 11.19 -0.26
N TYR A 113 -8.33 12.36 0.08
CA TYR A 113 -9.12 13.46 0.65
C TYR A 113 -10.02 14.16 -0.36
N ASN A 114 -9.56 14.30 -1.60
CA ASN A 114 -10.32 14.92 -2.68
C ASN A 114 -11.09 13.87 -3.50
N ASN A 115 -11.64 12.87 -2.82
CA ASN A 115 -12.44 11.81 -3.44
C ASN A 115 -13.82 12.34 -3.87
N ALA A 116 -14.23 12.02 -5.11
CA ALA A 116 -15.51 12.42 -5.68
C ALA A 116 -16.58 11.31 -5.63
N ASP A 117 -16.22 10.04 -5.33
CA ASP A 117 -17.16 8.90 -5.38
C ASP A 117 -17.90 8.65 -4.05
N GLY A 118 -17.46 9.27 -2.96
CA GLY A 118 -18.03 9.07 -1.62
C GLY A 118 -17.70 7.72 -0.93
N ASN A 119 -17.10 6.76 -1.65
CA ASN A 119 -16.53 5.55 -1.06
C ASN A 119 -15.01 5.71 -0.89
N PHE A 120 -14.52 5.61 0.35
CA PHE A 120 -13.12 5.85 0.70
C PHE A 120 -12.31 4.56 0.90
N GLU A 121 -12.96 3.40 0.87
CA GLU A 121 -12.29 2.12 1.11
C GLU A 121 -11.74 1.49 -0.18
N VAL A 122 -10.53 0.95 -0.06
CA VAL A 122 -9.91 0.12 -1.09
C VAL A 122 -10.72 -1.17 -1.22
N THR A 123 -11.44 -1.32 -2.33
CA THR A 123 -12.42 -2.40 -2.54
C THR A 123 -11.81 -3.80 -2.62
N LEU A 124 -10.49 -3.91 -2.83
CA LEU A 124 -9.80 -5.20 -2.90
C LEU A 124 -8.71 -5.34 -1.82
N ALA A 125 -9.02 -6.08 -0.76
CA ALA A 125 -8.05 -6.45 0.27
C ALA A 125 -7.11 -7.56 -0.24
N THR A 126 -5.95 -7.17 -0.75
CA THR A 126 -4.89 -8.11 -1.15
C THR A 126 -4.10 -8.62 0.07
N LYS A 127 -3.30 -9.68 -0.12
CA LYS A 127 -2.34 -10.13 0.89
C LYS A 127 -1.20 -9.13 1.03
N ALA A 128 -0.72 -8.93 2.25
CA ALA A 128 0.51 -8.21 2.54
C ALA A 128 1.68 -9.19 2.60
N THR A 129 2.88 -8.68 2.29
CA THR A 129 4.14 -9.41 2.43
C THR A 129 4.85 -8.89 3.66
N ILE A 130 5.17 -9.78 4.58
CA ILE A 130 5.91 -9.48 5.80
C ILE A 130 7.29 -10.08 5.65
N TYR A 131 8.34 -9.32 5.94
CA TYR A 131 9.72 -9.76 5.99
C TYR A 131 10.18 -10.01 7.43
N TYR A 132 11.14 -10.91 7.62
CA TYR A 132 11.64 -11.31 8.94
C TYR A 132 12.13 -10.14 9.84
N GLN A 133 12.57 -9.04 9.22
CA GLN A 133 12.99 -7.81 9.89
C GLN A 133 11.82 -6.98 10.47
N GLY A 134 10.58 -7.39 10.20
CA GLY A 134 9.36 -6.67 10.56
C GLY A 134 8.95 -5.61 9.54
N LEU A 135 9.57 -5.57 8.35
CA LEU A 135 9.10 -4.75 7.24
C LEU A 135 7.82 -5.39 6.69
N VAL A 136 6.76 -4.60 6.61
CA VAL A 136 5.49 -4.99 5.98
C VAL A 136 5.33 -4.20 4.70
N GLU A 137 5.06 -4.88 3.60
CA GLU A 137 4.70 -4.30 2.32
C GLU A 137 3.28 -4.68 1.93
N TRP A 138 2.47 -3.69 1.58
CA TRP A 138 1.11 -3.89 1.12
C TRP A 138 0.85 -3.03 -0.11
N LYS A 139 0.38 -3.68 -1.19
CA LYS A 139 0.28 -3.09 -2.53
C LYS A 139 -1.10 -3.41 -3.12
N PRO A 140 -2.19 -2.82 -2.62
CA PRO A 140 -3.50 -3.04 -3.20
C PRO A 140 -3.66 -2.26 -4.51
N PRO A 141 -4.31 -2.84 -5.52
CA PRO A 141 -4.84 -2.10 -6.65
C PRO A 141 -6.17 -1.43 -6.26
N ALA A 142 -6.38 -0.19 -6.69
CA ALA A 142 -7.61 0.55 -6.45
C ALA A 142 -7.91 1.52 -7.60
N ILE A 143 -9.20 1.69 -7.88
CA ILE A 143 -9.69 2.72 -8.79
C ILE A 143 -10.02 3.95 -7.94
N TYR A 144 -9.33 5.05 -8.18
CA TYR A 144 -9.56 6.32 -7.50
C TYR A 144 -10.28 7.29 -8.42
N LYS A 145 -11.30 7.96 -7.87
CA LYS A 145 -11.99 9.07 -8.52
C LYS A 145 -11.71 10.34 -7.74
N SER A 146 -10.83 11.18 -8.27
CA SER A 146 -10.45 12.44 -7.64
C SER A 146 -11.19 13.60 -8.27
N SER A 147 -11.62 14.56 -7.45
CA SER A 147 -12.05 15.87 -7.95
C SER A 147 -10.83 16.62 -8.48
N CYS A 148 -10.89 17.03 -9.74
CA CYS A 148 -9.85 17.79 -10.43
C CYS A 148 -10.49 19.05 -11.02
N GLU A 149 -9.94 20.23 -10.70
CA GLU A 149 -10.41 21.48 -11.26
C GLU A 149 -9.87 21.62 -12.68
N ILE A 150 -10.79 21.70 -13.65
CA ILE A 150 -10.49 21.73 -15.07
C ILE A 150 -10.60 23.17 -15.58
N ASP A 151 -9.56 23.63 -16.27
CA ASP A 151 -9.55 24.94 -16.94
C ASP A 151 -9.67 24.76 -18.46
N VAL A 152 -10.72 25.33 -19.06
CA VAL A 152 -11.04 25.16 -20.48
C VAL A 152 -10.71 26.39 -21.34
N GLU A 153 -9.83 27.27 -20.87
CA GLU A 153 -9.46 28.50 -21.60
C GLU A 153 -8.91 28.24 -23.02
N TYR A 154 -8.09 27.18 -23.18
CA TYR A 154 -7.36 26.90 -24.44
C TYR A 154 -7.85 25.65 -25.19
N PHE A 155 -9.06 25.19 -24.90
CA PHE A 155 -9.62 23.99 -25.53
C PHE A 155 -9.57 24.07 -27.08
N PRO A 156 -9.13 23.00 -27.79
CA PRO A 156 -8.77 21.65 -27.33
C PRO A 156 -7.26 21.43 -27.11
N PHE A 157 -6.45 22.48 -27.02
CA PHE A 157 -5.00 22.42 -26.79
C PHE A 157 -4.66 22.88 -25.37
N ASP A 158 -5.38 22.34 -24.40
CA ASP A 158 -5.30 22.65 -22.99
C ASP A 158 -4.41 21.65 -22.23
N GLU A 159 -3.81 22.14 -21.15
CA GLU A 159 -3.07 21.33 -20.18
C GLU A 159 -3.89 21.29 -18.88
N GLN A 160 -4.04 20.09 -18.30
CA GLN A 160 -4.83 19.89 -17.08
C GLN A 160 -3.93 19.42 -15.95
N THR A 161 -4.07 20.03 -14.77
CA THR A 161 -3.32 19.65 -13.56
C THR A 161 -4.27 19.02 -12.55
N CYS A 162 -4.17 17.71 -12.34
CA CYS A 162 -5.08 16.96 -11.48
C CYS A 162 -4.41 16.41 -10.23
N VAL A 163 -4.69 17.04 -9.09
CA VAL A 163 -4.03 16.64 -7.83
C VAL A 163 -4.71 15.45 -7.16
N LEU A 164 -3.95 14.44 -6.73
CA LEU A 164 -4.36 13.40 -5.80
C LEU A 164 -3.84 13.72 -4.39
N LYS A 165 -4.72 13.72 -3.38
CA LYS A 165 -4.35 14.07 -1.99
C LYS A 165 -4.49 12.87 -1.05
N PHE A 166 -3.40 12.20 -0.75
CA PHE A 166 -3.38 11.07 0.17
C PHE A 166 -2.97 11.50 1.58
N GLY A 167 -3.62 10.96 2.60
CA GLY A 167 -3.21 11.14 4.00
C GLY A 167 -3.91 10.17 4.94
N SER A 168 -3.45 10.12 6.20
CA SER A 168 -4.11 9.31 7.24
C SER A 168 -5.37 10.01 7.75
N TRP A 169 -6.46 9.26 7.88
CA TRP A 169 -7.74 9.80 8.33
C TRP A 169 -7.79 10.03 9.85
N THR A 170 -7.34 9.05 10.64
CA THR A 170 -7.52 9.01 12.10
C THR A 170 -6.28 9.48 12.85
N TYR A 171 -5.09 9.25 12.31
CA TYR A 171 -3.84 9.56 13.02
C TYR A 171 -3.32 10.96 12.67
N ASP A 172 -2.88 11.67 13.70
CA ASP A 172 -2.11 12.90 13.54
C ASP A 172 -0.66 12.61 13.08
N GLY A 173 0.03 13.66 12.63
CA GLY A 173 1.40 13.64 12.12
C GLY A 173 2.46 13.39 13.19
N PHE A 174 2.08 13.42 14.47
CA PHE A 174 2.95 12.98 15.57
C PHE A 174 2.83 11.47 15.81
N LYS A 175 1.77 10.83 15.33
CA LYS A 175 1.59 9.39 15.44
C LYS A 175 1.99 8.63 14.19
N VAL A 176 1.62 9.15 13.03
CA VAL A 176 1.92 8.56 11.72
C VAL A 176 2.59 9.61 10.85
N ASP A 177 3.85 9.35 10.47
CA ASP A 177 4.59 10.18 9.53
C ASP A 177 4.54 9.55 8.14
N LEU A 178 3.71 10.11 7.27
CA LEU A 178 3.64 9.70 5.86
C LEU A 178 4.84 10.28 5.10
N ARG A 179 5.56 9.40 4.39
CA ARG A 179 6.76 9.75 3.62
C ARG A 179 6.68 9.13 2.23
N HIS A 180 7.30 9.77 1.25
CA HIS A 180 7.45 9.16 -0.07
C HIS A 180 8.56 8.10 -0.03
N MET A 181 8.42 6.96 -0.72
CA MET A 181 9.48 5.93 -0.74
C MET A 181 10.81 6.46 -1.32
N ASP A 182 10.73 7.21 -2.42
CA ASP A 182 11.87 7.88 -3.07
C ASP A 182 12.21 9.27 -2.49
N GLU A 183 11.70 9.64 -1.30
CA GLU A 183 12.01 10.92 -0.66
C GLU A 183 13.49 11.00 -0.27
N LYS A 184 14.19 12.06 -0.71
CA LYS A 184 15.57 12.32 -0.29
C LYS A 184 15.62 13.16 0.99
N THR A 185 16.56 12.85 1.87
CA THR A 185 16.77 13.59 3.12
C THR A 185 16.97 15.08 2.82
N GLY A 186 16.05 15.92 3.31
CA GLY A 186 16.11 17.38 3.16
C GLY A 186 15.26 17.97 2.02
N SER A 187 14.63 17.14 1.18
CA SER A 187 13.64 17.58 0.18
C SER A 187 12.26 17.02 0.50
N ASN A 188 11.23 17.86 0.42
CA ASN A 188 9.84 17.44 0.49
C ASN A 188 9.24 17.19 -0.90
N ILE A 189 10.03 17.38 -1.96
CA ILE A 189 9.62 17.26 -3.36
C ILE A 189 10.35 16.07 -3.98
N VAL A 190 9.59 15.24 -4.68
CA VAL A 190 10.07 14.16 -5.53
C VAL A 190 9.65 14.48 -6.96
N GLU A 191 10.61 14.64 -7.88
CA GLU A 191 10.32 15.05 -9.26
C GLU A 191 9.49 13.99 -10.02
N VAL A 192 9.82 12.71 -9.82
CA VAL A 192 9.07 11.57 -10.35
C VAL A 192 8.47 10.83 -9.17
N GLY A 193 7.28 11.27 -8.76
CA GLY A 193 6.55 10.70 -7.64
C GLY A 193 5.82 9.42 -7.99
N VAL A 194 5.21 9.39 -9.17
CA VAL A 194 4.41 8.25 -9.61
C VAL A 194 5.25 7.35 -10.50
N ASP A 195 5.25 6.06 -10.20
CA ASP A 195 5.87 5.05 -11.07
C ASP A 195 4.97 4.79 -12.29
N LEU A 196 5.52 5.07 -13.47
CA LEU A 196 4.88 4.89 -14.78
C LEU A 196 5.42 3.66 -15.54
N SER A 197 6.22 2.79 -14.91
CA SER A 197 6.86 1.65 -15.57
C SER A 197 5.89 0.64 -16.22
N GLU A 198 4.68 0.50 -15.67
CA GLU A 198 3.60 -0.35 -16.20
C GLU A 198 2.40 0.46 -16.69
N PHE A 199 2.60 1.74 -17.02
CA PHE A 199 1.54 2.61 -17.47
C PHE A 199 1.07 2.22 -18.88
N TYR A 200 -0.22 1.94 -19.01
CA TYR A 200 -0.89 1.82 -20.29
C TYR A 200 -1.29 3.21 -20.79
N MET A 201 -0.65 3.67 -21.87
CA MET A 201 -0.88 4.98 -22.47
C MET A 201 -2.36 5.14 -22.87
N SER A 202 -2.94 6.28 -22.50
CA SER A 202 -4.27 6.66 -22.97
C SER A 202 -4.21 7.10 -24.43
N VAL A 203 -5.34 7.00 -25.13
CA VAL A 203 -5.46 7.47 -26.53
C VAL A 203 -5.77 8.96 -26.59
N GLU A 204 -6.32 9.52 -25.51
CA GLU A 204 -6.82 10.90 -25.46
C GLU A 204 -5.91 11.84 -24.67
N TRP A 205 -5.16 11.32 -23.70
CA TRP A 205 -4.40 12.12 -22.74
C TRP A 205 -2.95 11.63 -22.64
N ASP A 206 -2.02 12.57 -22.74
CA ASP A 206 -0.59 12.35 -22.48
C ASP A 206 -0.22 12.86 -21.08
N ILE A 207 0.63 12.11 -20.38
CA ILE A 207 1.15 12.51 -19.07
C ILE A 207 2.47 13.24 -19.29
N LEU A 208 2.52 14.52 -18.90
CA LEU A 208 3.71 15.36 -19.02
C LEU A 208 4.64 15.20 -17.82
N GLU A 209 4.10 15.31 -16.60
CA GLU A 209 4.85 15.24 -15.35
C GLU A 209 4.01 14.63 -14.22
N VAL A 210 4.68 14.04 -13.22
CA VAL A 210 4.05 13.41 -12.04
C VAL A 210 4.85 13.64 -10.74
N PRO A 211 5.08 14.89 -10.31
CA PRO A 211 5.78 15.14 -9.05
C PRO A 211 5.06 14.57 -7.80
N ALA A 212 5.76 14.52 -6.68
CA ALA A 212 5.16 14.32 -5.37
C ALA A 212 5.60 15.45 -4.45
N VAL A 213 4.65 15.99 -3.69
CA VAL A 213 4.95 17.00 -2.67
C VAL A 213 4.36 16.56 -1.34
N ARG A 214 5.22 16.47 -0.33
CA ARG A 214 4.81 16.25 1.04
C ARG A 214 4.39 17.58 1.67
N ASN A 215 3.12 17.67 2.05
CA ASN A 215 2.52 18.84 2.70
C ASN A 215 2.12 18.53 4.14
N GLU A 216 2.28 19.52 5.03
CA GLU A 216 1.84 19.42 6.42
C GLU A 216 0.75 20.48 6.66
N LYS A 217 -0.50 20.05 6.87
CA LYS A 217 -1.64 20.94 7.09
C LYS A 217 -2.20 20.77 8.50
N PHE A 218 -2.53 21.89 9.12
CA PHE A 218 -3.08 21.94 10.48
C PHE A 218 -4.59 22.15 10.40
N TYR A 219 -5.38 21.15 10.77
CA TYR A 219 -6.84 21.28 10.78
C TYR A 219 -7.34 21.65 12.18
N THR A 220 -8.20 22.66 12.25
CA THR A 220 -8.59 23.34 13.50
C THR A 220 -9.83 22.74 14.18
N PHE A 221 -10.22 21.49 13.93
CA PHE A 221 -11.49 20.97 14.47
C PHE A 221 -11.42 20.65 15.99
N GLN A 222 -11.55 21.73 16.79
CA GLN A 222 -11.94 21.90 18.21
C GLN A 222 -10.93 21.59 19.36
N PRO A 223 -11.12 22.21 20.56
CA PRO A 223 -10.16 23.14 21.16
C PRO A 223 -9.13 22.51 22.11
N ARG A 224 -8.80 21.21 21.95
CA ARG A 224 -7.72 20.55 22.71
C ARG A 224 -6.86 19.57 21.94
N SER A 225 -6.96 19.52 20.61
CA SER A 225 -6.11 18.64 19.81
C SER A 225 -5.92 19.23 18.42
N VAL A 226 -4.77 19.85 18.21
CA VAL A 226 -4.30 20.21 16.87
C VAL A 226 -4.01 18.89 16.15
N ASN A 227 -4.95 18.42 15.33
CA ASN A 227 -4.67 17.32 14.41
C ASN A 227 -3.82 17.88 13.28
N LEU A 228 -2.51 17.65 13.38
CA LEU A 228 -1.55 17.93 12.31
C LEU A 228 -1.73 16.81 11.29
N ILE A 229 -2.34 17.05 10.12
CA ILE A 229 -2.53 16.02 9.09
C ILE A 229 -1.47 16.26 8.02
N ARG A 230 -0.59 15.28 7.84
CA ARG A 230 0.41 15.28 6.77
C ARG A 230 -0.19 14.62 5.54
N THR A 231 -0.28 15.35 4.44
CA THR A 231 -0.83 14.88 3.17
C THR A 231 0.26 14.88 2.11
N CYS A 232 0.36 13.80 1.34
CA CYS A 232 1.12 13.82 0.10
C CYS A 232 0.18 14.26 -1.02
N GLU A 233 0.52 15.36 -1.68
CA GLU A 233 -0.15 15.85 -2.88
C GLU A 233 0.67 15.42 -4.10
N TRP A 234 0.02 14.79 -5.08
CA TRP A 234 0.61 14.35 -6.36
C TRP A 234 -0.15 15.09 -7.45
N PRO A 235 0.49 15.82 -8.37
CA PRO A 235 -0.17 16.40 -9.53
C PRO A 235 -0.31 15.40 -10.69
#